data_AF-A0A534GVU5-F1
#
_entry.id   AF-A0A534GVU5-F1
#
_cell.length_a   1.000
_cell.length_b   1.000
_cell.length_c   1.000
_cell.angle_alpha   90.00
_cell.angle_beta   90.00
_cell.angle_gamma   90.00
#
_symmetry.space_group_name_H-M   'P 1'
#
loop_
_entity.id
_entity.type
_entity.pdbx_description
1 polymer ?
#
loop_
_entity_poly.entity_id
_entity_poly.type
_entity_poly.pdbx_seq_one_letter_code
_entity_poly.pdbx_strand_id
1 'polypeptide(L)'
;MSIDNSVRWVRRVTLAVALIMIAWGSSVVLGQPVTAWFAASATIWMTLLLIAAIWQLRGSFLAIAALALATGVVSRLFSILRLHPPANLAGLRPDDLDLLVATGPGVPGFELLGWVLGALVLAQFILRAASAAAESRDSSLNVAALTFIRIYVGLMFVPHFGSHVLGGPFQFKIYTLYFASLGLQMPAMQVLLAGSVELISAIGLVLGLFTRPVALLASVYLLLSMLWGGHFHIGYVWALPDGGYEFGVFWAVMIAVFAVVGGGPLSIDSSIRQSASQGRSPWLRAAGLLSV
;
A
#
# COMPACT_ATOMS: atom_id res chain seq x y z
N MET A 1 -24.16 8.36 27.58
CA MET A 1 -24.14 9.00 26.24
C MET A 1 -24.72 7.99 25.25
N SER A 2 -25.63 8.39 24.35
CA SER A 2 -26.18 7.44 23.34
C SER A 2 -25.07 6.91 22.41
N ILE A 3 -25.23 5.69 21.89
CA ILE A 3 -24.29 5.08 20.92
C ILE A 3 -24.05 6.01 19.73
N ASP A 4 -25.10 6.65 19.20
CA ASP A 4 -24.99 7.61 18.08
C ASP A 4 -24.19 8.87 18.42
N ASN A 5 -24.18 9.27 19.70
CA ASN A 5 -23.35 10.38 20.17
C ASN A 5 -21.90 9.94 20.25
N SER A 6 -21.62 8.72 20.74
CA SER A 6 -20.28 8.13 20.77
C SER A 6 -19.71 7.95 19.37
N VAL A 7 -20.48 7.41 18.41
CA VAL A 7 -20.06 7.25 17.01
C VAL A 7 -19.73 8.62 16.39
N ARG A 8 -20.61 9.62 16.55
CA ARG A 8 -20.36 10.98 16.02
C ARG A 8 -19.15 11.65 16.68
N TRP A 9 -18.92 11.42 17.97
CA TRP A 9 -17.76 11.95 18.69
C TRP A 9 -16.46 11.33 18.18
N VAL A 10 -16.36 9.99 18.11
CA VAL A 10 -15.17 9.28 17.58
C VAL A 10 -14.80 9.80 16.19
N ARG A 11 -15.76 9.93 15.26
CA ARG A 11 -15.51 10.44 13.90
C ARG A 11 -14.96 11.88 13.90
N ARG A 12 -15.44 12.75 14.78
CA ARG A 12 -14.94 14.14 14.90
C ARG A 12 -13.54 14.19 15.49
N VAL A 13 -13.26 13.40 16.53
CA VAL A 13 -11.92 13.29 17.12
C VAL A 13 -10.92 12.71 16.11
N THR A 14 -11.34 11.71 15.33
CA THR A 14 -10.53 11.14 14.23
C THR A 14 -10.10 12.22 13.22
N LEU A 15 -11.02 13.08 12.79
CA LEU A 15 -10.70 14.19 11.90
C LEU A 15 -9.74 15.20 12.56
N ALA A 16 -9.96 15.57 13.82
CA ALA A 16 -9.07 16.49 14.54
C ALA A 16 -7.64 15.94 14.68
N VAL A 17 -7.49 14.67 15.04
CA VAL A 17 -6.19 13.99 15.15
C VAL A 17 -5.50 13.89 13.78
N ALA A 18 -6.24 13.57 12.71
CA ALA A 18 -5.70 13.55 11.35
C ALA A 18 -5.21 14.94 10.91
N LEU A 19 -5.94 16.01 11.23
CA LEU A 19 -5.52 17.39 10.92
C LEU A 19 -4.23 17.79 11.67
N ILE A 20 -4.08 17.39 12.94
CA ILE A 20 -2.83 17.60 13.70
C ILE A 20 -1.66 16.85 13.04
N MET A 21 -1.88 15.60 12.63
CA MET A 21 -0.89 14.76 11.96
C MET A 21 -0.45 15.35 10.61
N ILE A 22 -1.40 15.87 9.82
CA ILE A 22 -1.12 16.54 8.55
C ILE A 22 -0.36 17.86 8.77
N ALA A 23 -0.74 18.66 9.76
CA ALA A 23 -0.07 19.93 10.07
C ALA A 23 1.39 19.69 10.50
N TRP A 24 1.63 18.73 11.40
CA TRP A 24 2.97 18.38 11.85
C TRP A 24 3.80 17.76 10.71
N GLY A 25 3.23 16.81 9.97
CA GLY A 25 3.91 16.21 8.81
C GLY A 25 4.29 17.25 7.75
N SER A 26 3.41 18.24 7.52
CA SER A 26 3.70 19.37 6.62
C SER A 26 4.85 20.24 7.16
N SER A 27 4.90 20.54 8.46
CA SER A 27 6.04 21.29 9.04
C SER A 27 7.37 20.55 8.92
N VAL A 28 7.35 19.21 8.95
CA VAL A 28 8.56 18.39 8.73
C VAL A 28 8.97 18.44 7.26
N VAL A 29 8.03 18.25 6.32
CA VAL A 29 8.30 18.30 4.88
C VAL A 29 8.82 19.67 4.42
N LEU A 30 8.33 20.76 5.03
CA LEU A 30 8.74 22.14 4.69
C LEU A 30 9.97 22.64 5.46
N GLY A 31 10.23 22.10 6.65
CA GLY A 31 11.23 22.61 7.59
C GLY A 31 12.44 21.71 7.83
N GLN A 32 12.52 20.53 7.22
CA GLN A 32 13.62 19.57 7.41
C GLN A 32 14.22 19.13 6.06
N PRO A 33 15.51 18.72 6.02
CA PRO A 33 16.17 18.28 4.80
C PRO A 33 15.70 16.88 4.36
N VAL A 34 14.52 16.82 3.73
CA VAL A 34 13.94 15.58 3.19
C VAL A 34 14.22 15.42 1.69
N THR A 35 14.20 14.18 1.19
CA THR A 35 14.35 13.93 -0.26
C THR A 35 13.11 14.38 -1.03
N ALA A 36 13.28 14.75 -2.31
CA ALA A 36 12.15 15.15 -3.17
C ALA A 36 11.08 14.03 -3.29
N TRP A 37 11.50 12.76 -3.33
CA TRP A 37 10.60 11.61 -3.31
C TRP A 37 9.81 11.52 -2.00
N PHE A 38 10.47 11.69 -0.84
CA PHE A 38 9.77 11.72 0.44
C PHE A 38 8.76 12.87 0.51
N ALA A 39 9.17 14.08 0.14
CA ALA A 39 8.30 15.25 0.13
C ALA A 39 7.05 15.05 -0.75
N ALA A 40 7.23 14.55 -1.97
CA ALA A 40 6.13 14.25 -2.88
C ALA A 40 5.20 13.16 -2.32
N SER A 41 5.76 12.02 -1.89
CA SER A 41 5.00 10.88 -1.36
C SER A 41 4.24 11.25 -0.08
N ALA A 42 4.89 11.92 0.88
CA ALA A 42 4.26 12.40 2.10
C ALA A 42 3.15 13.42 1.81
N THR A 43 3.34 14.34 0.87
CA THR A 43 2.31 15.32 0.48
C THR A 43 1.08 14.63 -0.13
N ILE A 44 1.29 13.66 -1.02
CA ILE A 44 0.20 12.87 -1.62
C ILE A 44 -0.55 12.10 -0.52
N TRP A 45 0.16 11.38 0.35
CA TRP A 45 -0.47 10.58 1.39
C TRP A 45 -1.15 11.40 2.49
N MET A 46 -0.61 12.57 2.85
CA MET A 46 -1.30 13.52 3.74
C MET A 46 -2.55 14.13 3.09
N THR A 47 -2.53 14.35 1.77
CA THR A 47 -3.72 14.80 1.02
C THR A 47 -4.80 13.71 0.97
N LEU A 48 -4.41 12.45 0.73
CA LEU A 48 -5.32 11.31 0.80
C LEU A 48 -5.87 11.10 2.23
N LEU A 49 -5.04 11.30 3.25
CA LEU A 49 -5.45 11.29 4.65
C LEU A 49 -6.49 12.36 4.95
N LEU A 50 -6.30 13.60 4.46
CA LEU A 50 -7.28 14.69 4.60
C LEU A 50 -8.64 14.31 3.97
N ILE A 51 -8.60 13.84 2.73
CA ILE A 51 -9.80 13.44 1.98
C ILE A 51 -10.52 12.30 2.72
N ALA A 52 -9.79 11.27 3.17
CA ALA A 52 -10.36 10.15 3.90
C ALA A 52 -10.89 10.54 5.30
N ALA A 53 -10.19 11.42 6.02
CA ALA A 53 -10.59 11.93 7.33
C ALA A 53 -11.85 12.81 7.27
N ILE A 54 -12.13 13.45 6.13
CA ILE A 54 -13.42 14.11 5.86
C ILE A 54 -14.46 13.08 5.41
N TRP A 55 -14.11 12.16 4.52
CA TRP A 55 -15.05 11.18 3.95
C TRP A 55 -15.63 10.22 5.00
N GLN A 56 -14.82 9.77 5.97
CA GLN A 56 -15.22 8.89 7.08
C GLN A 56 -16.32 9.48 7.98
N LEU A 57 -16.56 10.79 7.95
CA LEU A 57 -17.71 11.40 8.64
C LEU A 57 -19.03 10.76 8.20
N ARG A 58 -19.12 10.32 6.92
CA ARG A 58 -20.26 9.55 6.37
C ARG A 58 -20.39 8.15 6.97
N GLY A 59 -19.32 7.57 7.52
CA GLY A 59 -19.32 6.27 8.20
C GLY A 59 -19.44 5.04 7.31
N SER A 60 -19.23 5.16 6.01
CA SER A 60 -19.24 4.02 5.09
C SER A 60 -17.98 3.15 5.29
N PHE A 61 -18.11 1.84 5.03
CA PHE A 61 -16.98 0.91 5.11
C PHE A 61 -15.77 1.38 4.28
N LEU A 62 -15.99 1.79 3.03
CA LEU A 62 -14.92 2.28 2.15
C LEU A 62 -14.22 3.54 2.70
N ALA A 63 -14.94 4.43 3.36
CA ALA A 63 -14.34 5.64 3.92
C ALA A 63 -13.46 5.35 5.14
N ILE A 64 -13.91 4.42 6.00
CA ILE A 64 -13.12 3.94 7.15
C ILE A 64 -11.88 3.16 6.64
N ALA A 65 -12.04 2.34 5.61
CA ALA A 65 -10.96 1.57 5.01
C ALA A 65 -9.91 2.45 4.30
N ALA A 66 -10.35 3.45 3.54
CA ALA A 66 -9.46 4.45 2.93
C ALA A 66 -8.71 5.26 4.00
N LEU A 67 -9.38 5.64 5.09
CA LEU A 67 -8.74 6.29 6.23
C LEU A 67 -7.70 5.38 6.88
N ALA A 68 -7.99 4.09 7.06
CA ALA A 68 -7.07 3.13 7.66
C ALA A 68 -5.76 3.01 6.87
N LEU A 69 -5.86 2.87 5.54
CA LEU A 69 -4.71 2.85 4.64
C LEU A 69 -3.90 4.15 4.74
N ALA A 70 -4.55 5.31 4.59
CA ALA A 70 -3.85 6.60 4.65
C ALA A 70 -3.19 6.85 6.01
N THR A 71 -3.88 6.49 7.10
CA THR A 71 -3.34 6.54 8.48
C THR A 71 -2.09 5.68 8.60
N GLY A 72 -2.14 4.42 8.16
CA GLY A 72 -1.01 3.51 8.24
C GLY A 72 0.20 3.99 7.44
N VAL A 73 -0.01 4.47 6.21
CA VAL A 73 1.08 4.93 5.35
C VAL A 73 1.70 6.24 5.86
N VAL A 74 0.90 7.23 6.26
CA VAL A 74 1.45 8.48 6.83
C VAL A 74 2.15 8.19 8.17
N SER A 75 1.59 7.33 9.03
CA SER A 75 2.25 6.91 10.28
C SER A 75 3.62 6.31 10.00
N ARG A 76 3.69 5.33 9.08
CA ARG A 76 4.95 4.70 8.67
C ARG A 76 5.93 5.73 8.14
N LEU A 77 5.54 6.53 7.14
CA LEU A 77 6.44 7.47 6.46
C LEU A 77 7.22 8.35 7.45
N PHE A 78 6.56 8.88 8.47
CA PHE A 78 7.21 9.74 9.47
C PHE A 78 7.81 8.97 10.66
N SER A 79 7.31 7.79 11.03
CA SER A 79 7.89 6.98 12.12
C SER A 79 9.18 6.25 11.74
N ILE A 80 9.44 6.00 10.44
CA ILE A 80 10.73 5.49 9.94
C ILE A 80 11.56 6.56 9.20
N LEU A 81 11.20 7.84 9.29
CA LEU A 81 11.92 8.91 8.60
C LEU A 81 13.35 9.07 9.14
N ARG A 82 14.31 9.16 8.23
CA ARG A 82 15.73 9.44 8.51
C ARG A 82 16.13 10.79 7.95
N LEU A 83 15.99 11.83 8.77
CA LEU A 83 16.28 13.23 8.39
C LEU A 83 17.78 13.50 8.10
N HIS A 84 18.67 12.72 8.71
CA HIS A 84 20.11 12.85 8.57
C HIS A 84 20.70 11.50 8.14
N PRO A 85 20.57 11.10 6.86
CA PRO A 85 21.23 9.90 6.35
C PRO A 85 22.77 10.08 6.36
N PRO A 86 23.55 8.99 6.47
CA PRO A 86 25.01 9.05 6.39
C PRO A 86 25.49 9.71 5.10
N ALA A 87 26.49 10.59 5.22
CA ALA A 87 27.05 11.32 4.07
C ALA A 87 27.78 10.40 3.06
N ASN A 88 28.14 9.18 3.47
CA ASN A 88 28.70 8.15 2.61
C ASN A 88 28.34 6.75 3.16
N LEU A 89 28.62 5.72 2.37
CA LEU A 89 28.30 4.31 2.68
C LEU A 89 29.52 3.51 3.17
N ALA A 90 30.63 4.17 3.50
CA ALA A 90 31.87 3.49 3.87
C ALA A 90 31.75 2.86 5.27
N GLY A 91 32.16 1.59 5.39
CA GLY A 91 32.11 0.85 6.65
C GLY A 91 30.73 0.29 7.03
N LEU A 92 29.68 0.55 6.24
CA LEU A 92 28.38 -0.12 6.42
C LEU A 92 28.47 -1.59 5.98
N ARG A 93 27.84 -2.48 6.74
CA ARG A 93 27.68 -3.90 6.37
C ARG A 93 26.47 -4.07 5.43
N PRO A 94 26.35 -5.20 4.71
CA PRO A 94 25.17 -5.53 3.90
C PRO A 94 23.83 -5.27 4.59
N ASP A 95 23.64 -5.77 5.82
CA ASP A 95 22.39 -5.61 6.58
C ASP A 95 22.09 -4.13 6.90
N ASP A 96 23.14 -3.33 7.14
CA ASP A 96 23.02 -1.91 7.45
C ASP A 96 22.53 -1.12 6.22
N LEU A 97 22.74 -1.62 4.99
CA LEU A 97 22.30 -0.97 3.75
C LEU A 97 20.77 -1.03 3.57
N ASP A 98 20.16 -2.21 3.73
CA ASP A 98 18.70 -2.32 3.63
C ASP A 98 18.02 -1.61 4.81
N LEU A 99 18.53 -1.80 6.04
CA LEU A 99 18.02 -1.10 7.22
C LEU A 99 18.12 0.43 7.10
N LEU A 100 19.15 0.96 6.41
CA LEU A 100 19.29 2.40 6.16
C LEU A 100 18.14 2.96 5.31
N VAL A 101 17.57 2.14 4.42
CA VAL A 101 16.42 2.46 3.57
C VAL A 101 15.09 2.16 4.25
N ALA A 102 14.97 0.99 4.87
CA ALA A 102 13.72 0.47 5.40
C ALA A 102 13.34 1.06 6.77
N THR A 103 14.32 1.60 7.51
CA THR A 103 14.14 2.08 8.88
C THR A 103 14.83 3.41 9.15
N GLY A 104 14.37 4.13 10.17
CA GLY A 104 14.96 5.36 10.67
C GLY A 104 14.48 5.64 12.09
N PRO A 105 15.08 6.61 12.80
CA PRO A 105 14.67 6.99 14.16
C PRO A 105 13.27 7.64 14.21
N GLY A 106 12.75 8.05 13.05
CA GLY A 106 11.46 8.71 12.94
C GLY A 106 11.47 10.17 13.40
N VAL A 107 10.31 10.81 13.25
CA VAL A 107 10.01 12.07 13.92
C VAL A 107 9.55 11.75 15.34
N PRO A 108 10.25 12.21 16.40
CA PRO A 108 9.91 11.86 17.78
C PRO A 108 8.45 12.20 18.13
N GLY A 109 7.71 11.23 18.68
CA GLY A 109 6.30 11.37 19.05
C GLY A 109 5.29 11.21 17.89
N PHE A 110 5.74 11.19 16.63
CA PHE A 110 4.83 10.97 15.49
C PHE A 110 4.28 9.54 15.47
N GLU A 111 5.04 8.56 15.95
CA GLU A 111 4.57 7.18 16.13
C GLU A 111 3.37 7.12 17.10
N LEU A 112 3.43 7.81 18.24
CA LEU A 112 2.33 7.88 19.20
C LEU A 112 1.07 8.48 18.57
N LEU A 113 1.24 9.51 17.72
CA LEU A 113 0.11 10.10 16.99
C LEU A 113 -0.50 9.11 15.97
N GLY A 114 0.34 8.30 15.32
CA GLY A 114 -0.08 7.19 14.48
C GLY A 114 -0.84 6.11 15.25
N TRP A 115 -0.38 5.73 16.44
CA TRP A 115 -1.08 4.81 17.35
C TRP A 115 -2.45 5.35 17.78
N VAL A 116 -2.54 6.62 18.16
CA VAL A 116 -3.82 7.26 18.54
C VAL A 116 -4.80 7.27 17.35
N LEU A 117 -4.34 7.66 16.15
CA LEU A 117 -5.21 7.68 14.97
C LEU A 117 -5.62 6.26 14.54
N GLY A 118 -4.70 5.30 14.60
CA GLY A 118 -4.95 3.88 14.33
C GLY A 118 -5.97 3.26 15.30
N ALA A 119 -5.88 3.58 16.60
CA ALA A 119 -6.85 3.15 17.60
C ALA A 119 -8.25 3.75 17.34
N LEU A 120 -8.33 5.01 16.91
CA LEU A 120 -9.59 5.64 16.51
C LEU A 120 -10.19 4.99 15.26
N VAL A 121 -9.37 4.67 14.25
CA VAL A 121 -9.77 3.89 13.06
C VAL A 121 -10.31 2.51 13.45
N LEU A 122 -9.61 1.78 14.33
CA LEU A 122 -10.03 0.47 14.81
C LEU A 122 -11.37 0.55 15.58
N ALA A 123 -11.54 1.57 16.43
CA ALA A 123 -12.81 1.83 17.11
C ALA A 123 -13.95 2.06 16.10
N GLN A 124 -13.70 2.75 14.98
CA GLN A 124 -14.71 2.89 13.92
C GLN A 124 -15.06 1.57 13.23
N PHE A 125 -14.08 0.68 12.98
CA PHE A 125 -14.36 -0.66 12.47
C PHE A 125 -15.18 -1.50 13.46
N ILE A 126 -14.87 -1.46 14.76
CA ILE A 126 -15.62 -2.17 15.80
C ILE A 126 -17.08 -1.67 15.86
N LEU A 127 -17.27 -0.34 15.89
CA LEU A 127 -18.59 0.28 15.87
C LEU A 127 -19.38 -0.08 14.59
N ARG A 128 -18.71 -0.12 13.43
CA ARG A 128 -19.33 -0.52 12.15
C ARG A 128 -19.69 -1.99 12.12
N ALA A 129 -18.87 -2.87 12.70
CA ALA A 129 -19.15 -4.31 12.78
C ALA A 129 -20.39 -4.60 13.64
N ALA A 130 -20.54 -3.89 14.76
CA ALA A 130 -21.73 -3.98 15.61
C ALA A 130 -23.02 -3.57 14.86
N SER A 131 -22.97 -2.53 14.02
CA SER A 131 -24.11 -2.16 13.16
C SER A 131 -24.36 -3.18 12.04
N ALA A 132 -23.30 -3.66 11.36
CA ALA A 132 -23.42 -4.56 10.22
C ALA A 132 -23.94 -5.96 10.60
N ALA A 133 -23.75 -6.40 11.84
CA ALA A 133 -24.31 -7.66 12.35
C ALA A 133 -25.85 -7.63 12.47
N ALA A 134 -26.49 -6.46 12.43
CA ALA A 134 -27.93 -6.28 12.47
C ALA A 134 -28.59 -6.16 11.08
N GLU A 135 -27.80 -6.10 10.00
CA GLU A 135 -28.25 -5.91 8.62
C GLU A 135 -27.94 -7.17 7.77
N SER A 136 -28.72 -7.42 6.71
CA SER A 136 -28.44 -8.55 5.81
C SER A 136 -27.18 -8.29 4.96
N ARG A 137 -26.46 -9.36 4.59
CA ARG A 137 -25.19 -9.24 3.84
C ARG A 137 -25.42 -8.73 2.40
N ASP A 138 -25.21 -7.44 2.21
CA ASP A 138 -25.22 -6.77 0.91
C ASP A 138 -24.04 -7.23 0.02
N SER A 139 -24.33 -7.61 -1.21
CA SER A 139 -23.32 -7.98 -2.22
C SER A 139 -22.42 -6.80 -2.60
N SER A 140 -22.90 -5.56 -2.44
CA SER A 140 -22.11 -4.34 -2.64
C SER A 140 -20.92 -4.25 -1.67
N LEU A 141 -21.06 -4.75 -0.43
CA LEU A 141 -19.98 -4.75 0.56
C LEU A 141 -18.84 -5.70 0.17
N ASN A 142 -19.15 -6.84 -0.45
CA ASN A 142 -18.14 -7.76 -0.96
C ASN A 142 -17.37 -7.15 -2.15
N VAL A 143 -18.07 -6.47 -3.06
CA VAL A 143 -17.45 -5.71 -4.15
C VAL A 143 -16.55 -4.60 -3.62
N ALA A 144 -17.02 -3.86 -2.61
CA ALA A 144 -16.26 -2.81 -1.94
C ALA A 144 -15.01 -3.36 -1.23
N ALA A 145 -15.13 -4.48 -0.50
CA ALA A 145 -14.03 -5.13 0.20
C ALA A 145 -12.95 -5.64 -0.76
N LEU A 146 -13.33 -6.38 -1.81
CA LEU A 146 -12.37 -6.86 -2.81
C LEU A 146 -11.70 -5.71 -3.56
N THR A 147 -12.44 -4.64 -3.90
CA THR A 147 -11.87 -3.44 -4.55
C THR A 147 -10.88 -2.74 -3.62
N PHE A 148 -11.23 -2.57 -2.34
CA PHE A 148 -10.34 -2.00 -1.34
C PHE A 148 -9.05 -2.83 -1.20
N ILE A 149 -9.16 -4.15 -1.03
CA ILE A 149 -7.99 -5.03 -0.90
C ILE A 149 -7.12 -4.96 -2.17
N ARG A 150 -7.71 -4.99 -3.37
CA ARG A 150 -6.98 -4.88 -4.66
C ARG A 150 -6.16 -3.60 -4.73
N ILE A 151 -6.77 -2.47 -4.35
CA ILE A 151 -6.11 -1.16 -4.30
C ILE A 151 -5.04 -1.12 -3.20
N TYR A 152 -5.33 -1.68 -2.02
CA TYR A 152 -4.40 -1.74 -0.89
C TYR A 152 -3.13 -2.51 -1.26
N VAL A 153 -3.25 -3.75 -1.74
CA VAL A 153 -2.09 -4.57 -2.11
C VAL A 153 -1.29 -3.95 -3.27
N GLY A 154 -1.95 -3.27 -4.21
CA GLY A 154 -1.28 -2.51 -5.26
C GLY A 154 -0.50 -1.30 -4.72
N LEU A 155 -1.09 -0.51 -3.82
CA LEU A 155 -0.43 0.65 -3.21
C LEU A 155 0.72 0.26 -2.27
N MET A 156 0.71 -0.95 -1.73
CA MET A 156 1.81 -1.47 -0.90
C MET A 156 3.11 -1.70 -1.68
N PHE A 157 3.10 -1.72 -3.02
CA PHE A 157 4.33 -1.71 -3.82
C PHE A 157 4.99 -0.32 -3.92
N VAL A 158 4.27 0.78 -3.62
CA VAL A 158 4.77 2.16 -3.77
C VAL A 158 6.04 2.46 -2.97
N PRO A 159 6.19 2.01 -1.70
CA PRO A 159 7.44 2.18 -0.97
C PRO A 159 8.63 1.46 -1.62
N HIS A 160 8.41 0.32 -2.27
CA HIS A 160 9.46 -0.55 -2.82
C HIS A 160 9.96 -0.03 -4.18
N PHE A 161 9.07 0.18 -5.17
CA PHE A 161 9.55 0.78 -6.43
C PHE A 161 10.03 2.22 -6.21
N GLY A 162 9.41 2.92 -5.26
CA GLY A 162 9.82 4.26 -4.85
C GLY A 162 11.26 4.29 -4.36
N SER A 163 11.63 3.34 -3.50
CA SER A 163 13.00 3.24 -2.98
C SER A 163 13.99 2.68 -4.02
N HIS A 164 13.56 1.75 -4.89
CA HIS A 164 14.40 1.21 -5.97
C HIS A 164 14.71 2.24 -7.07
N VAL A 165 13.71 2.93 -7.64
CA VAL A 165 13.89 3.71 -8.89
C VAL A 165 13.51 5.20 -8.80
N LEU A 166 12.83 5.67 -7.74
CA LEU A 166 12.45 7.09 -7.59
C LEU A 166 13.18 7.83 -6.45
N GLY A 167 13.85 7.12 -5.54
CA GLY A 167 14.60 7.69 -4.41
C GLY A 167 15.89 8.43 -4.78
N GLY A 168 16.25 8.45 -6.07
CA GLY A 168 17.43 9.15 -6.60
C GLY A 168 18.74 8.33 -6.54
N PRO A 169 19.85 8.88 -7.07
CA PRO A 169 21.07 8.11 -7.32
C PRO A 169 21.73 7.51 -6.08
N PHE A 170 21.62 8.19 -4.93
CA PHE A 170 22.15 7.68 -3.65
C PHE A 170 21.37 6.44 -3.19
N GLN A 171 20.04 6.50 -3.24
CA GLN A 171 19.16 5.38 -2.88
C GLN A 171 19.35 4.18 -3.81
N PHE A 172 19.41 4.43 -5.12
CA PHE A 172 19.68 3.42 -6.14
C PHE A 172 21.03 2.72 -5.90
N LYS A 173 22.06 3.48 -5.48
CA LYS A 173 23.38 2.93 -5.13
C LYS A 173 23.32 2.03 -3.89
N ILE A 174 22.54 2.38 -2.86
CA ILE A 174 22.36 1.54 -1.67
C ILE A 174 21.81 0.17 -2.08
N TYR A 175 20.71 0.14 -2.85
CA TYR A 175 20.15 -1.13 -3.32
C TYR A 175 21.07 -1.89 -4.27
N THR A 176 21.80 -1.19 -5.14
CA THR A 176 22.78 -1.85 -6.02
C THR A 176 23.87 -2.56 -5.22
N LEU A 177 24.33 -1.96 -4.11
CA LEU A 177 25.30 -2.58 -3.20
C LEU A 177 24.68 -3.71 -2.36
N TYR A 178 23.45 -3.55 -1.89
CA TYR A 178 22.73 -4.61 -1.20
C TYR A 178 22.52 -5.84 -2.11
N PHE A 179 22.02 -5.65 -3.33
CA PHE A 179 21.85 -6.74 -4.30
C PHE A 179 23.20 -7.38 -4.68
N ALA A 180 24.28 -6.60 -4.80
CA ALA A 180 25.62 -7.14 -5.00
C ALA A 180 26.09 -8.02 -3.83
N SER A 181 25.77 -7.64 -2.59
CA SER A 181 26.12 -8.42 -1.39
C SER A 181 25.38 -9.75 -1.28
N LEU A 182 24.20 -9.86 -1.90
CA LEU A 182 23.44 -11.10 -2.06
C LEU A 182 23.98 -12.00 -3.20
N GLY A 183 25.06 -11.61 -3.87
CA GLY A 183 25.66 -12.35 -4.99
C GLY A 183 24.90 -12.22 -6.31
N LEU A 184 23.95 -11.30 -6.42
CA LEU A 184 23.11 -11.14 -7.62
C LEU A 184 23.93 -10.57 -8.79
N GLN A 185 23.92 -11.30 -9.92
CA GLN A 185 24.58 -10.86 -11.15
C GLN A 185 23.92 -9.59 -11.70
N MET A 186 24.74 -8.64 -12.15
CA MET A 186 24.29 -7.36 -12.74
C MET A 186 23.32 -6.59 -11.82
N PRO A 187 23.71 -6.30 -10.56
CA PRO A 187 22.79 -5.89 -9.50
C PRO A 187 22.01 -4.61 -9.82
N ALA A 188 22.62 -3.64 -10.49
CA ALA A 188 21.93 -2.42 -10.94
C ALA A 188 20.76 -2.72 -11.90
N MET A 189 20.91 -3.69 -12.81
CA MET A 189 19.81 -4.10 -13.69
C MET A 189 18.74 -4.90 -12.94
N GLN A 190 19.11 -5.65 -11.90
CA GLN A 190 18.12 -6.32 -11.04
C GLN A 190 17.31 -5.33 -10.19
N VAL A 191 17.92 -4.25 -9.68
CA VAL A 191 17.20 -3.16 -8.99
C VAL A 191 16.22 -2.45 -9.94
N LEU A 192 16.64 -2.18 -11.18
CA LEU A 192 15.75 -1.62 -12.20
C LEU A 192 14.60 -2.57 -12.56
N LEU A 193 14.88 -3.88 -12.69
CA LEU A 193 13.87 -4.90 -12.96
C LEU A 193 12.86 -5.02 -11.82
N ALA A 194 13.33 -5.11 -10.57
CA ALA A 194 12.51 -5.13 -9.36
C ALA A 194 11.56 -3.93 -9.32
N GLY A 195 12.10 -2.70 -9.35
CA GLY A 195 11.30 -1.48 -9.33
C GLY A 195 10.33 -1.36 -10.52
N SER A 196 10.69 -1.88 -11.70
CA SER A 196 9.80 -1.90 -12.86
C SER A 196 8.61 -2.85 -12.68
N VAL A 197 8.85 -4.07 -12.18
CA VAL A 197 7.80 -5.06 -11.92
C VAL A 197 6.87 -4.57 -10.80
N GLU A 198 7.42 -3.99 -9.74
CA GLU A 198 6.67 -3.40 -8.63
C GLU A 198 5.81 -2.21 -9.09
N LEU A 199 6.33 -1.33 -9.95
CA LEU A 199 5.58 -0.21 -10.52
C LEU A 199 4.42 -0.68 -11.42
N ILE A 200 4.67 -1.65 -12.30
CA ILE A 200 3.63 -2.26 -13.15
C ILE A 200 2.56 -2.93 -12.27
N SER A 201 2.98 -3.64 -11.22
CA SER A 201 2.10 -4.29 -10.26
C SER A 201 1.22 -3.30 -9.51
N ALA A 202 1.80 -2.20 -9.03
CA ALA A 202 1.07 -1.13 -8.38
C ALA A 202 -0.02 -0.54 -9.30
N ILE A 203 0.35 -0.12 -10.51
CA ILE A 203 -0.58 0.51 -11.46
C ILE A 203 -1.70 -0.46 -11.86
N GLY A 204 -1.35 -1.69 -12.27
CA GLY A 204 -2.33 -2.68 -12.74
C GLY A 204 -3.29 -3.13 -11.64
N LEU A 205 -2.81 -3.36 -10.41
CA LEU A 205 -3.68 -3.74 -9.29
C LEU A 205 -4.54 -2.57 -8.80
N VAL A 206 -4.00 -1.35 -8.67
CA VAL A 206 -4.80 -0.18 -8.23
C VAL A 206 -5.93 0.10 -9.23
N LEU A 207 -5.61 0.20 -10.52
CA LEU A 207 -6.61 0.49 -11.55
C LEU A 207 -7.53 -0.71 -11.86
N GLY A 208 -7.10 -1.93 -11.53
CA GLY A 208 -7.73 -3.15 -12.03
C GLY A 208 -7.62 -3.22 -13.56
N LEU A 209 -6.40 -3.01 -14.06
CA LEU A 209 -6.06 -3.05 -15.48
C LEU A 209 -5.10 -4.23 -15.70
N PHE A 210 -5.46 -5.13 -16.62
CA PHE A 210 -4.80 -6.43 -16.80
C PHE A 210 -4.69 -7.20 -15.48
N THR A 211 -5.72 -7.14 -14.64
CA THR A 211 -5.65 -7.56 -13.23
C THR A 211 -5.11 -8.98 -13.07
N ARG A 212 -5.55 -9.92 -13.93
CA ARG A 212 -5.17 -11.34 -13.83
C ARG A 212 -3.67 -11.59 -14.10
N PRO A 213 -3.11 -11.25 -15.27
CA PRO A 213 -1.69 -11.43 -15.51
C PRO A 213 -0.82 -10.55 -14.61
N VAL A 214 -1.26 -9.34 -14.24
CA VAL A 214 -0.53 -8.49 -13.30
C VAL A 214 -0.48 -9.11 -11.90
N ALA A 215 -1.59 -9.65 -11.39
CA ALA A 215 -1.61 -10.35 -10.12
C ALA A 215 -0.70 -11.59 -10.13
N LEU A 216 -0.70 -12.37 -11.23
CA LEU A 216 0.20 -13.52 -11.36
C LEU A 216 1.68 -13.08 -11.37
N LEU A 217 2.02 -12.07 -12.18
CA LEU A 217 3.37 -11.49 -12.23
C LEU A 217 3.83 -11.02 -10.85
N ALA A 218 3.02 -10.21 -10.16
CA ALA A 218 3.30 -9.67 -8.84
C ALA A 218 3.49 -10.78 -7.78
N SER A 219 2.68 -11.84 -7.82
CA SER A 219 2.76 -12.95 -6.88
C SER A 219 4.03 -13.78 -7.07
N VAL A 220 4.36 -14.12 -8.33
CA VAL A 220 5.60 -14.85 -8.67
C VAL A 220 6.82 -13.98 -8.36
N TYR A 221 6.77 -12.69 -8.68
CA TYR A 221 7.81 -11.72 -8.36
C TYR A 221 8.10 -11.67 -6.85
N LEU A 222 7.07 -11.58 -6.00
CA LEU A 222 7.27 -11.55 -4.56
C LEU A 222 7.90 -12.84 -4.02
N LEU A 223 7.53 -14.02 -4.55
CA LEU A 223 8.17 -15.29 -4.15
C LEU A 223 9.65 -15.35 -4.56
N LEU A 224 10.00 -14.88 -5.77
CA LEU A 224 11.38 -14.80 -6.23
C LEU A 224 12.19 -13.75 -5.45
N SER A 225 11.61 -12.59 -5.18
CA SER A 225 12.19 -11.54 -4.35
C SER A 225 12.42 -12.02 -2.92
N MET A 226 11.52 -12.83 -2.36
CA MET A 226 11.69 -13.42 -1.04
C MET A 226 12.84 -14.45 -0.99
N LEU A 227 12.99 -15.25 -2.06
CA LEU A 227 14.01 -16.29 -2.19
C LEU A 227 15.42 -15.73 -2.47
N TRP A 228 15.53 -14.68 -3.29
CA TRP A 228 16.81 -14.14 -3.76
C TRP A 228 17.20 -12.79 -3.15
N GLY A 229 16.24 -12.01 -2.63
CA GLY A 229 16.43 -10.69 -2.04
C GLY A 229 16.84 -10.71 -0.56
N GLY A 230 17.36 -11.83 -0.05
CA GLY A 230 17.77 -12.01 1.35
C GLY A 230 16.64 -12.11 2.38
N HIS A 231 15.40 -11.78 2.00
CA HIS A 231 14.25 -11.68 2.91
C HIS A 231 13.95 -13.00 3.66
N PHE A 232 14.20 -14.17 3.04
CA PHE A 232 14.10 -15.45 3.75
C PHE A 232 14.93 -15.44 5.04
N HIS A 233 16.16 -14.93 5.04
CA HIS A 233 17.04 -14.88 6.22
C HIS A 233 16.74 -13.71 7.16
N ILE A 234 15.99 -12.71 6.67
CA ILE A 234 15.64 -11.50 7.42
C ILE A 234 14.27 -11.64 8.10
N GLY A 235 13.37 -12.56 7.68
CA GLY A 235 12.11 -12.99 8.35
C GLY A 235 10.79 -12.37 7.84
N TYR A 236 9.60 -12.61 8.40
CA TYR A 236 9.10 -13.21 9.67
C TYR A 236 8.25 -14.49 9.40
N VAL A 237 8.16 -15.53 10.25
CA VAL A 237 8.80 -15.91 11.54
C VAL A 237 9.72 -17.12 11.29
N TRP A 238 11.00 -17.17 11.66
CA TRP A 238 11.96 -16.28 12.35
C TRP A 238 12.05 -16.25 13.87
N ALA A 239 11.30 -17.05 14.64
CA ALA A 239 11.23 -16.86 16.10
C ALA A 239 12.62 -16.92 16.80
N LEU A 240 13.62 -17.47 16.12
CA LEU A 240 15.05 -17.37 16.36
C LEU A 240 15.81 -17.15 15.02
N PRO A 241 17.09 -16.74 15.04
CA PRO A 241 17.80 -16.31 13.84
C PRO A 241 17.92 -17.43 12.78
N ASP A 242 18.08 -17.01 11.53
CA ASP A 242 18.31 -17.77 10.27
C ASP A 242 17.16 -17.72 9.25
N GLY A 243 15.92 -17.35 9.64
CA GLY A 243 14.93 -16.89 8.65
C GLY A 243 13.43 -17.13 8.92
N GLY A 244 12.58 -16.61 8.02
CA GLY A 244 11.12 -16.77 8.01
C GLY A 244 10.49 -16.42 6.66
N TYR A 245 9.36 -17.08 6.32
CA TYR A 245 8.73 -16.98 5.00
C TYR A 245 7.25 -16.55 5.01
N GLU A 246 6.59 -16.59 6.17
CA GLU A 246 5.13 -16.51 6.26
C GLU A 246 4.59 -15.18 5.73
N PHE A 247 5.25 -14.07 6.06
CA PHE A 247 4.80 -12.74 5.63
C PHE A 247 4.93 -12.54 4.11
N GLY A 248 6.03 -12.99 3.50
CA GLY A 248 6.23 -12.90 2.05
C GLY A 248 5.24 -13.77 1.28
N VAL A 249 5.00 -15.00 1.75
CA VAL A 249 3.98 -15.90 1.17
C VAL A 249 2.57 -15.33 1.37
N PHE A 250 2.26 -14.73 2.52
CA PHE A 250 0.98 -14.05 2.74
C PHE A 250 0.72 -12.96 1.69
N TRP A 251 1.68 -12.08 1.41
CA TRP A 251 1.53 -11.06 0.37
C TRP A 251 1.35 -11.66 -1.03
N ALA A 252 2.17 -12.64 -1.39
CA ALA A 252 2.06 -13.33 -2.68
C ALA A 252 0.68 -14.00 -2.85
N VAL A 253 0.16 -14.70 -1.83
CA VAL A 253 -1.15 -15.35 -1.87
C VAL A 253 -2.29 -14.31 -1.92
N MET A 254 -2.23 -13.25 -1.11
CA MET A 254 -3.24 -12.18 -1.10
C MET A 254 -3.37 -11.48 -2.46
N ILE A 255 -2.26 -11.36 -3.20
CA ILE A 255 -2.29 -10.83 -4.58
C ILE A 255 -2.78 -11.92 -5.56
N ALA A 256 -2.34 -13.17 -5.41
CA ALA A 256 -2.73 -14.28 -6.28
C ALA A 256 -4.24 -14.54 -6.32
N VAL A 257 -4.99 -14.20 -5.26
CA VAL A 257 -6.46 -14.21 -5.27
C VAL A 257 -7.02 -13.44 -6.48
N PHE A 258 -6.43 -12.29 -6.83
CA PHE A 258 -6.86 -11.47 -7.97
C PHE A 258 -6.49 -12.05 -9.35
N ALA A 259 -5.57 -13.02 -9.43
CA ALA A 259 -5.38 -13.81 -10.64
C ALA A 259 -6.62 -14.70 -10.93
N VAL A 260 -7.27 -15.21 -9.88
CA VAL A 260 -8.49 -16.01 -9.98
C VAL A 260 -9.72 -15.10 -10.14
N VAL A 261 -10.01 -14.25 -9.15
CA VAL A 261 -11.26 -13.45 -9.11
C VAL A 261 -11.27 -12.28 -10.10
N GLY A 262 -10.09 -11.85 -10.58
CA GLY A 262 -9.95 -10.69 -11.48
C GLY A 262 -10.22 -9.35 -10.80
N GLY A 263 -10.37 -8.29 -11.60
CA GLY A 263 -10.55 -6.92 -11.10
C GLY A 263 -11.87 -6.62 -10.40
N GLY A 264 -12.91 -7.46 -10.56
CA GLY A 264 -14.26 -7.16 -10.08
C GLY A 264 -14.94 -5.98 -10.81
N PRO A 265 -16.15 -5.56 -10.39
CA PRO A 265 -16.93 -4.53 -11.11
C PRO A 265 -16.25 -3.16 -11.21
N LEU A 266 -15.54 -2.74 -10.14
CA LEU A 266 -14.84 -1.45 -10.04
C LEU A 266 -13.39 -1.53 -10.56
N SER A 267 -13.23 -2.02 -11.80
CA SER A 267 -11.94 -2.18 -12.48
C SER A 267 -12.00 -1.62 -13.90
N ILE A 268 -10.87 -1.12 -14.41
CA ILE A 268 -10.78 -0.74 -15.82
C ILE A 268 -11.07 -1.95 -16.73
N ASP A 269 -10.61 -3.15 -16.35
CA ASP A 269 -10.94 -4.42 -17.02
C ASP A 269 -12.46 -4.64 -17.17
N SER A 270 -13.25 -4.27 -16.16
CA SER A 270 -14.71 -4.34 -16.19
C SER A 270 -15.31 -3.31 -17.14
N SER A 271 -14.87 -2.06 -17.06
CA SER A 271 -15.32 -0.98 -17.96
C SER A 271 -15.06 -1.31 -19.43
N ILE A 272 -13.85 -1.79 -19.76
CA ILE A 272 -13.49 -2.20 -21.13
C ILE A 272 -14.41 -3.33 -21.64
N ARG A 273 -14.66 -4.36 -20.83
CA ARG A 273 -15.58 -5.45 -21.21
C ARG A 273 -17.01 -4.95 -21.44
N GLN A 274 -17.49 -4.05 -20.60
CA GLN A 274 -18.83 -3.47 -20.75
C GLN A 274 -18.95 -2.65 -22.03
N SER A 275 -17.99 -1.76 -22.31
CA SER A 275 -17.95 -0.97 -23.56
C SER A 275 -17.89 -1.87 -24.80
N ALA A 276 -17.07 -2.92 -24.80
CA ALA A 276 -17.02 -3.89 -25.89
C ALA A 276 -18.35 -4.65 -26.08
N SER A 277 -19.06 -4.95 -25.00
CA SER A 277 -20.38 -5.62 -25.05
C SER A 277 -21.50 -4.72 -25.58
N GLN A 278 -21.39 -3.40 -25.38
CA GLN A 278 -22.34 -2.38 -25.82
C GLN A 278 -22.05 -1.91 -27.26
N GLY A 279 -20.78 -1.84 -27.66
CA GLY A 279 -20.36 -1.57 -29.05
C GLY A 279 -20.64 -2.71 -30.03
N ARG A 280 -20.93 -3.93 -29.53
CA ARG A 280 -21.52 -5.01 -30.34
C ARG A 280 -22.95 -4.65 -30.74
N SER A 281 -23.08 -4.15 -31.96
CA SER A 281 -24.32 -3.63 -32.55
C SER A 281 -25.56 -4.52 -32.31
N PRO A 282 -26.75 -3.91 -32.07
CA PRO A 282 -28.02 -4.64 -32.01
C PRO A 282 -28.27 -5.57 -33.21
N TRP A 283 -27.82 -5.21 -34.43
CA TRP A 283 -28.04 -6.05 -35.61
C TRP A 283 -27.26 -7.37 -35.57
N LEU A 284 -26.11 -7.45 -34.88
CA LEU A 284 -25.39 -8.73 -34.68
C LEU A 284 -26.14 -9.68 -33.73
N ARG A 285 -26.85 -9.12 -32.75
CA ARG A 285 -27.69 -9.90 -31.82
C ARG A 285 -28.98 -10.35 -32.51
N ALA A 286 -29.58 -9.49 -33.33
CA ALA A 286 -30.77 -9.83 -34.13
C ALA A 286 -30.48 -10.87 -35.23
N ALA A 287 -29.26 -10.89 -35.79
CA ALA A 287 -28.85 -11.84 -36.84
C ALA A 287 -28.49 -13.25 -36.31
N GLY A 288 -28.54 -13.51 -35.01
CA GLY A 288 -28.22 -14.83 -34.42
C GLY A 288 -26.74 -15.24 -34.51
N LEU A 289 -25.85 -14.37 -34.99
CA LEU A 289 -24.43 -14.66 -35.24
C LEU A 289 -23.55 -14.71 -33.98
N LEU A 290 -24.14 -14.62 -32.80
CA LEU A 290 -23.49 -14.70 -31.50
C LEU A 290 -24.37 -15.49 -30.53
N SER A 291 -24.19 -16.81 -30.50
CA SER A 291 -24.65 -17.64 -29.39
C SER A 291 -23.83 -17.35 -28.12
N VAL A 292 -24.46 -17.58 -26.97
CA VAL A 292 -23.95 -17.31 -25.60
C VAL A 292 -22.60 -17.99 -25.33
#